data_AF-A0A7X7JM05-F1
#
_entry.id   AF-A0A7X7JM05-F1
#
_cell.length_a   1.000
_cell.length_b   1.000
_cell.length_c   1.000
_cell.angle_alpha   90.00
_cell.angle_beta   90.00
_cell.angle_gamma   90.00
#
_symmetry.space_group_name_H-M   'P 1'
#
loop_
_entity.id
_entity.type
_entity.pdbx_description
1 polymer ?
#
loop_
_entity_poly.entity_id
_entity_poly.type
_entity_poly.pdbx_seq_one_letter_code
_entity_poly.pdbx_strand_id
1 'polypeptide(L)'
;MVPKARALRHPVRGHPVRALCGVLALASTTVACRDLDEWALAEHEAYCGSLVSAPLFQEGLLPEGTPPALRMRLDLDVQHLASRPGTLTTDDAARGLCSANGDPLFLEAPLRTIAEALHDPLSTATIGEGRDQNVFAYVESACGHSMIAVLSLMNGGGVEVRLLKPGPEPDADTPKTERPGFGLFVLERQRKVDCAF
;
A
#
# COMPACT_ATOMS: atom_id res chain seq x y z
N MET A 1 97.31 23.49 34.01
CA MET A 1 97.55 24.66 33.14
C MET A 1 96.95 24.35 31.77
N VAL A 2 95.71 24.77 31.51
CA VAL A 2 95.05 24.72 30.18
C VAL A 2 94.04 25.89 30.14
N PRO A 3 93.96 26.66 29.05
CA PRO A 3 93.15 27.88 28.96
C PRO A 3 91.70 27.66 28.52
N LYS A 4 90.93 28.75 28.67
CA LYS A 4 89.56 29.03 28.21
C LYS A 4 89.26 28.60 26.76
N ALA A 5 88.01 28.18 26.51
CA ALA A 5 87.13 28.86 25.55
C ALA A 5 85.66 28.47 25.77
N ARG A 6 84.80 29.49 25.65
CA ARG A 6 83.36 29.52 25.92
C ARG A 6 82.64 29.57 24.57
N ALA A 7 81.58 28.80 24.38
CA ALA A 7 80.61 29.05 23.31
C ALA A 7 79.19 28.83 23.82
N LEU A 8 78.40 29.90 23.74
CA LEU A 8 76.98 30.01 24.07
C LEU A 8 76.11 29.35 23.00
N ARG A 9 74.91 28.86 23.36
CA ARG A 9 73.61 29.38 22.84
C ARG A 9 72.40 28.71 23.52
N HIS A 10 71.29 29.45 23.42
CA HIS A 10 70.05 29.49 24.22
C HIS A 10 68.96 28.46 23.79
N PRO A 11 67.78 28.41 24.45
CA PRO A 11 66.98 27.21 24.72
C PRO A 11 65.85 26.96 23.71
N VAL A 12 65.27 25.76 23.72
CA VAL A 12 63.96 25.50 23.09
C VAL A 12 62.96 25.10 24.18
N ARG A 13 62.02 26.01 24.46
CA ARG A 13 60.83 25.81 25.29
C ARG A 13 59.89 24.82 24.59
N GLY A 14 59.54 23.73 25.26
CA GLY A 14 58.43 22.86 24.85
C GLY A 14 57.09 23.57 24.99
N HIS A 15 56.26 23.52 23.96
CA HIS A 15 54.85 23.88 24.02
C HIS A 15 54.01 22.64 24.36
N PRO A 16 53.08 22.70 25.34
CA PRO A 16 52.15 21.62 25.56
C PRO A 16 51.06 21.66 24.47
N VAL A 17 50.92 20.54 23.77
CA VAL A 17 49.87 20.26 22.79
C VAL A 17 48.52 20.26 23.52
N ARG A 18 47.64 21.21 23.16
CA ARG A 18 46.24 21.23 23.60
C ARG A 18 45.51 20.08 22.89
N ALA A 19 45.09 19.08 23.67
CA ALA A 19 44.23 18.00 23.24
C ALA A 19 42.86 18.56 22.80
N LEU A 20 42.53 18.36 21.52
CA LEU A 20 41.24 18.69 20.93
C LEU A 20 40.27 17.55 21.28
N CYS A 21 39.36 17.76 22.21
CA CYS A 21 38.22 16.87 22.44
C CYS A 21 37.26 16.98 21.24
N GLY A 22 37.30 15.98 20.35
CA GLY A 22 36.30 15.80 19.31
C GLY A 22 35.02 15.23 19.92
N VAL A 23 33.95 16.03 19.94
CA VAL A 23 32.60 15.56 20.23
C VAL A 23 32.09 14.83 18.99
N LEU A 24 32.06 13.50 19.02
CA LEU A 24 31.32 12.69 18.05
C LEU A 24 29.82 12.94 18.30
N ALA A 25 29.21 13.79 17.48
CA ALA A 25 27.76 13.86 17.39
C ALA A 25 27.26 12.58 16.71
N LEU A 26 26.69 11.66 17.50
CA LEU A 26 25.90 10.56 16.96
C LEU A 26 24.68 11.18 16.27
N ALA A 27 24.71 11.21 14.94
CA ALA A 27 23.54 11.49 14.13
C ALA A 27 22.55 10.33 14.31
N SER A 28 21.59 10.51 15.20
CA SER A 28 20.43 9.65 15.33
C SER A 28 19.65 9.69 14.01
N THR A 29 19.89 8.70 13.14
CA THR A 29 18.98 8.44 12.01
C THR A 29 17.67 7.96 12.61
N THR A 30 16.74 8.89 12.85
CA THR A 30 15.35 8.57 13.10
C THR A 30 14.84 7.88 11.84
N VAL A 31 14.81 6.54 11.87
CA VAL A 31 13.95 5.77 10.99
C VAL A 31 12.55 6.28 11.30
N ALA A 32 12.04 7.17 10.46
CA ALA A 32 10.68 7.65 10.57
C ALA A 32 9.78 6.46 10.24
N CYS A 33 9.42 5.67 11.26
CA CYS A 33 8.22 4.86 11.20
C CYS A 33 7.10 5.82 10.83
N ARG A 34 6.58 5.69 9.61
CA ARG A 34 5.39 6.43 9.21
C ARG A 34 4.28 6.02 10.16
N ASP A 35 3.68 7.01 10.79
CA ASP A 35 2.51 6.80 11.61
C ASP A 35 1.35 6.39 10.68
N LEU A 36 0.80 5.21 10.92
CA LEU A 36 -0.32 4.64 10.18
C LEU A 36 -1.59 4.55 11.05
N ASP A 37 -1.55 5.11 12.26
CA ASP A 37 -2.65 5.07 13.21
C ASP A 37 -3.90 5.75 12.64
N GLU A 38 -3.73 6.72 11.73
CA GLU A 38 -4.83 7.35 11.00
C GLU A 38 -5.67 6.34 10.21
N TRP A 39 -5.13 5.21 9.73
CA TRP A 39 -5.85 4.18 8.97
C TRP A 39 -6.17 2.91 9.77
N ALA A 40 -5.75 2.85 11.04
CA ALA A 40 -6.07 1.70 11.90
C ALA A 40 -7.58 1.61 12.14
N LEU A 41 -8.10 0.38 12.11
CA LEU A 41 -9.51 0.07 12.37
C LEU A 41 -9.71 -0.39 13.81
N ALA A 42 -10.80 0.05 14.45
CA ALA A 42 -11.28 -0.60 15.67
C ALA A 42 -11.93 -1.96 15.38
N GLU A 43 -12.15 -2.78 16.41
CA GLU A 43 -12.66 -4.17 16.31
C GLU A 43 -13.95 -4.32 15.48
N HIS A 44 -14.78 -3.28 15.42
CA HIS A 44 -16.07 -3.27 14.74
C HIS A 44 -16.13 -2.29 13.56
N GLU A 45 -15.00 -1.82 13.08
CA GLU A 45 -14.90 -0.94 11.91
C GLU A 45 -14.38 -1.68 10.69
N ALA A 46 -14.76 -1.18 9.52
CA ALA A 46 -14.20 -1.58 8.24
C ALA A 46 -14.22 -0.39 7.27
N TYR A 47 -13.46 -0.52 6.19
CA TYR A 47 -13.52 0.41 5.07
C TYR A 47 -14.59 -0.06 4.08
N CYS A 48 -15.59 0.77 3.83
CA CYS A 48 -16.79 0.38 3.09
C CYS A 48 -17.14 1.41 2.02
N GLY A 49 -17.56 0.94 0.85
CA GLY A 49 -17.83 1.83 -0.26
C GLY A 49 -18.33 1.11 -1.51
N SER A 50 -18.34 1.84 -2.62
CA SER A 50 -18.93 1.38 -3.89
C SER A 50 -17.94 1.50 -5.05
N LEU A 51 -18.17 0.67 -6.06
CA LEU A 51 -17.52 0.78 -7.35
C LEU A 51 -17.90 2.11 -8.02
N VAL A 52 -16.91 2.81 -8.55
CA VAL A 52 -17.11 4.05 -9.30
C VAL A 52 -17.96 3.77 -10.56
N SER A 53 -19.05 4.54 -10.71
CA SER A 53 -20.09 4.26 -11.71
C SER A 53 -19.73 4.64 -13.15
N ALA A 54 -18.53 5.15 -13.43
CA ALA A 54 -18.10 5.45 -14.79
C ALA A 54 -17.67 4.17 -15.56
N PRO A 55 -18.02 4.03 -16.86
CA PRO A 55 -17.86 2.76 -17.60
C PRO A 55 -16.45 2.16 -17.61
N LEU A 56 -15.41 3.01 -17.66
CA LEU A 56 -14.00 2.57 -17.66
C LEU A 56 -13.57 1.89 -16.35
N PHE A 57 -14.36 2.01 -15.28
CA PHE A 57 -14.07 1.44 -13.95
C PHE A 57 -14.93 0.21 -13.65
N GLN A 58 -15.59 -0.38 -14.64
CA GLN A 58 -16.47 -1.55 -14.45
C GLN A 58 -16.14 -2.71 -15.39
N GLU A 59 -15.37 -2.44 -16.43
CA GLU A 59 -15.06 -3.43 -17.45
C GLU A 59 -14.40 -4.66 -16.83
N GLY A 60 -14.82 -5.84 -17.27
CA GLY A 60 -14.32 -7.14 -16.81
C GLY A 60 -14.64 -7.51 -15.35
N LEU A 61 -15.31 -6.64 -14.58
CA LEU A 61 -15.69 -6.87 -13.19
C LEU A 61 -17.19 -7.08 -12.97
N LEU A 62 -18.03 -6.64 -13.91
CA LEU A 62 -19.47 -6.84 -13.88
C LEU A 62 -19.94 -7.55 -15.16
N PRO A 63 -20.95 -8.46 -15.05
CA PRO A 63 -21.63 -8.97 -16.23
C PRO A 63 -22.32 -7.83 -17.00
N GLU A 64 -22.47 -8.00 -18.31
CA GLU A 64 -23.17 -7.03 -19.15
C GLU A 64 -24.61 -6.77 -18.66
N GLY A 65 -25.03 -5.52 -18.72
CA GLY A 65 -26.38 -5.11 -18.30
C GLY A 65 -26.58 -5.06 -16.78
N THR A 66 -25.54 -5.34 -15.99
CA THR A 66 -25.60 -5.23 -14.53
C THR A 66 -25.42 -3.78 -14.10
N PRO A 67 -26.30 -3.21 -13.26
CA PRO A 67 -26.11 -1.89 -12.71
C PRO A 67 -24.82 -1.80 -11.86
N PRO A 68 -24.05 -0.71 -11.95
CA PRO A 68 -22.79 -0.55 -11.23
C PRO A 68 -23.00 -0.16 -9.77
N ALA A 69 -23.61 -1.09 -9.03
CA ALA A 69 -23.88 -0.94 -7.60
C ALA A 69 -23.18 -2.08 -6.83
N LEU A 70 -21.93 -2.37 -7.18
CA LEU A 70 -21.08 -3.31 -6.46
C LEU A 70 -20.50 -2.58 -5.25
N ARG A 71 -20.75 -3.10 -4.05
CA ARG A 71 -20.17 -2.59 -2.82
C ARG A 71 -19.05 -3.49 -2.34
N MET A 72 -18.10 -2.90 -1.65
CA MET A 72 -16.93 -3.58 -1.11
C MET A 72 -16.75 -3.21 0.35
N ARG A 73 -16.37 -4.21 1.14
CA ARG A 73 -15.80 -4.08 2.48
C ARG A 73 -14.34 -4.53 2.44
N LEU A 74 -13.47 -3.69 3.00
CA LEU A 74 -12.07 -3.98 3.29
C LEU A 74 -11.89 -4.01 4.80
N ASP A 75 -11.47 -5.16 5.30
CA ASP A 75 -10.95 -5.33 6.65
C ASP A 75 -9.43 -5.13 6.58
N LEU A 76 -8.95 -3.92 6.84
CA LEU A 76 -7.54 -3.51 6.72
C LEU A 76 -6.74 -3.89 7.96
N ASP A 77 -5.56 -4.46 7.77
CA ASP A 77 -4.56 -4.72 8.80
C ASP A 77 -3.31 -3.88 8.53
N VAL A 78 -3.28 -2.69 9.13
CA VAL A 78 -2.16 -1.74 8.96
C VAL A 78 -0.85 -2.25 9.55
N GLN A 79 -0.89 -3.19 10.50
CA GLN A 79 0.32 -3.77 11.10
C GLN A 79 1.00 -4.78 10.17
N HIS A 80 0.27 -5.31 9.19
CA HIS A 80 0.74 -6.33 8.26
C HIS A 80 0.69 -5.91 6.79
N LEU A 81 0.70 -4.60 6.48
CA LEU A 81 0.65 -4.09 5.10
C LEU A 81 1.70 -4.69 4.16
N ALA A 82 2.89 -5.02 4.68
CA ALA A 82 3.98 -5.59 3.89
C ALA A 82 3.78 -7.09 3.53
N SER A 83 2.75 -7.76 4.06
CA SER A 83 2.54 -9.19 3.81
C SER A 83 1.08 -9.57 3.59
N ARG A 84 0.18 -9.19 4.51
CA ARG A 84 -1.24 -9.52 4.53
C ARG A 84 -2.03 -8.27 4.95
N PRO A 85 -2.29 -7.35 4.01
CA PRO A 85 -2.87 -6.05 4.33
C PRO A 85 -4.35 -6.14 4.70
N GLY A 86 -5.01 -7.28 4.55
CA GLY A 86 -6.42 -7.42 4.92
C GLY A 86 -7.19 -8.44 4.11
N THR A 87 -8.51 -8.31 4.14
CA THR A 87 -9.45 -9.13 3.34
C THR A 87 -10.49 -8.26 2.63
N LEU A 88 -10.95 -8.72 1.46
CA LEU A 88 -12.03 -8.10 0.70
C LEU A 88 -13.33 -8.92 0.76
N THR A 89 -14.47 -8.26 0.84
CA THR A 89 -15.80 -8.86 0.70
C THR A 89 -16.69 -7.98 -0.19
N THR A 90 -17.50 -8.56 -1.06
CA THR A 90 -18.46 -7.85 -1.93
C THR A 90 -19.88 -8.39 -1.83
N ASP A 91 -20.85 -7.66 -2.38
CA ASP A 91 -22.29 -7.89 -2.19
C ASP A 91 -23.06 -8.32 -3.45
N ASP A 92 -22.35 -8.95 -4.38
CA ASP A 92 -22.82 -9.22 -5.73
C ASP A 92 -23.12 -10.69 -6.00
N ALA A 93 -23.33 -11.51 -4.98
CA ALA A 93 -23.58 -12.95 -5.14
C ALA A 93 -24.72 -13.28 -6.13
N ALA A 94 -25.75 -12.44 -6.22
CA ALA A 94 -26.90 -12.67 -7.10
C ALA A 94 -26.72 -12.15 -8.54
N ARG A 95 -25.74 -11.28 -8.81
CA ARG A 95 -25.65 -10.53 -10.08
C ARG A 95 -24.23 -10.20 -10.56
N GLY A 96 -23.23 -10.62 -9.80
CA GLY A 96 -21.82 -10.33 -10.01
C GLY A 96 -21.15 -11.32 -10.95
N LEU A 97 -19.84 -11.14 -11.13
CA LEU A 97 -19.04 -11.98 -12.01
C LEU A 97 -19.07 -13.46 -11.62
N CYS A 98 -19.12 -13.75 -10.31
CA CYS A 98 -19.13 -15.11 -9.78
C CYS A 98 -20.55 -15.65 -9.48
N SER A 99 -21.60 -14.92 -9.91
CA SER A 99 -23.00 -15.26 -9.56
C SER A 99 -23.50 -16.59 -10.12
N ALA A 100 -22.85 -17.14 -11.16
CA ALA A 100 -23.17 -18.48 -11.67
C ALA A 100 -23.03 -19.58 -10.60
N ASN A 101 -22.15 -19.37 -9.61
CA ASN A 101 -21.95 -20.27 -8.47
C ASN A 101 -22.77 -19.85 -7.24
N GLY A 102 -23.48 -18.73 -7.29
CA GLY A 102 -24.13 -18.12 -6.13
C GLY A 102 -23.16 -17.41 -5.18
N ASP A 103 -21.93 -17.14 -5.62
CA ASP A 103 -20.89 -16.53 -4.81
C ASP A 103 -20.69 -15.04 -5.17
N PRO A 104 -20.38 -14.17 -4.17
CA PRO A 104 -19.94 -12.81 -4.46
C PRO A 104 -18.56 -12.84 -5.15
N LEU A 105 -18.13 -11.72 -5.74
CA LEU A 105 -16.79 -11.61 -6.32
C LEU A 105 -15.70 -11.94 -5.28
N PHE A 106 -15.83 -11.39 -4.06
CA PHE A 106 -14.95 -11.70 -2.94
C PHE A 106 -15.77 -12.05 -1.68
N LEU A 107 -15.34 -13.11 -0.99
CA LEU A 107 -15.84 -13.51 0.32
C LEU A 107 -14.65 -13.69 1.26
N GLU A 108 -14.42 -12.72 2.14
CA GLU A 108 -13.26 -12.68 3.04
C GLU A 108 -11.93 -12.99 2.31
N ALA A 109 -11.82 -12.55 1.05
CA ALA A 109 -10.73 -12.92 0.17
C ALA A 109 -9.42 -12.26 0.66
N PRO A 110 -8.38 -13.04 1.00
CA PRO A 110 -7.16 -12.49 1.58
C PRO A 110 -6.35 -11.73 0.55
N LEU A 111 -5.94 -10.52 0.91
CA LEU A 111 -4.94 -9.77 0.16
C LEU A 111 -3.55 -10.30 0.52
N ARG A 112 -2.71 -10.46 -0.50
CA ARG A 112 -1.31 -10.90 -0.33
C ARG A 112 -0.39 -9.91 -1.01
N THR A 113 0.44 -9.22 -0.25
CA THR A 113 1.31 -8.17 -0.80
C THR A 113 2.30 -8.74 -1.81
N ILE A 114 2.52 -8.01 -2.90
CA ILE A 114 3.56 -8.27 -3.89
C ILE A 114 4.85 -7.67 -3.35
N ALA A 115 5.64 -8.47 -2.64
CA ALA A 115 6.81 -7.99 -1.90
C ALA A 115 7.85 -7.31 -2.80
N GLU A 116 8.01 -7.78 -4.04
CA GLU A 116 8.92 -7.20 -5.03
C GLU A 116 8.56 -5.75 -5.36
N ALA A 117 7.26 -5.44 -5.45
CA ALA A 117 6.78 -4.08 -5.73
C ALA A 117 7.09 -3.11 -4.58
N LEU A 118 7.26 -3.58 -3.35
CA LEU A 118 7.66 -2.76 -2.20
C LEU A 118 9.14 -2.33 -2.27
N HIS A 119 9.97 -3.04 -3.03
CA HIS A 119 11.40 -2.78 -3.19
C HIS A 119 11.75 -2.11 -4.52
N ASP A 120 10.74 -1.81 -5.33
CA ASP A 120 10.86 -1.19 -6.65
C ASP A 120 10.36 0.26 -6.61
N PRO A 121 10.81 1.17 -7.52
CA PRO A 121 10.24 2.51 -7.64
C PRO A 121 8.71 2.57 -7.78
N LEU A 122 8.05 1.48 -8.23
CA LEU A 122 6.60 1.33 -8.18
C LEU A 122 5.99 1.56 -6.79
N SER A 123 6.71 1.24 -5.71
CA SER A 123 6.32 1.57 -4.31
C SER A 123 6.16 3.07 -4.06
N THR A 124 6.87 3.89 -4.82
CA THR A 124 6.85 5.35 -4.74
C THR A 124 6.01 5.99 -5.84
N ALA A 125 5.36 5.18 -6.68
CA ALA A 125 4.54 5.69 -7.76
C ALA A 125 3.38 6.53 -7.21
N THR A 126 3.32 7.78 -7.64
CA THR A 126 2.21 8.68 -7.34
C THR A 126 1.07 8.39 -8.31
N ILE A 127 0.07 7.63 -7.86
CA ILE A 127 -1.13 7.33 -8.64
C ILE A 127 -2.14 8.45 -8.43
N GLY A 128 -1.96 9.58 -9.10
CA GLY A 128 -2.78 10.78 -8.88
C GLY A 128 -2.55 11.44 -7.51
N GLU A 129 -3.24 12.55 -7.25
CA GLU A 129 -3.05 13.37 -6.04
C GLU A 129 -3.82 12.83 -4.82
N GLY A 130 -3.29 13.06 -3.62
CA GLY A 130 -3.97 12.74 -2.35
C GLY A 130 -3.75 11.33 -1.78
N ARG A 131 -2.66 10.66 -2.17
CA ARG A 131 -2.31 9.31 -1.68
C ARG A 131 -1.00 9.34 -0.93
N ASP A 132 -1.01 8.82 0.29
CA ASP A 132 0.16 8.80 1.17
C ASP A 132 1.00 7.54 0.98
N GLN A 133 0.34 6.42 0.68
CA GLN A 133 0.98 5.12 0.44
C GLN A 133 0.15 4.23 -0.49
N ASN A 134 0.84 3.49 -1.36
CA ASN A 134 0.26 2.44 -2.19
C ASN A 134 0.81 1.07 -1.76
N VAL A 135 -0.08 0.08 -1.66
CA VAL A 135 0.26 -1.32 -1.42
C VAL A 135 -0.26 -2.14 -2.59
N PHE A 136 0.64 -2.83 -3.27
CA PHE A 136 0.31 -3.76 -4.34
C PHE A 136 0.10 -5.14 -3.75
N ALA A 137 -1.02 -5.79 -4.06
CA ALA A 137 -1.37 -7.09 -3.56
C ALA A 137 -2.03 -7.95 -4.64
N TYR A 138 -1.99 -9.27 -4.47
CA TYR A 138 -2.86 -10.21 -5.15
C TYR A 138 -4.11 -10.48 -4.34
N VAL A 139 -5.22 -10.73 -5.03
CA VAL A 139 -6.45 -11.28 -4.47
C VAL A 139 -7.06 -12.24 -5.48
N GLU A 140 -7.67 -13.33 -4.99
CA GLU A 140 -8.38 -14.28 -5.82
C GLU A 140 -9.88 -14.11 -5.61
N SER A 141 -10.65 -14.10 -6.70
CA SER A 141 -12.11 -14.11 -6.64
C SER A 141 -12.65 -15.47 -6.25
N ALA A 142 -13.90 -15.53 -5.78
CA ALA A 142 -14.56 -16.78 -5.43
C ALA A 142 -14.68 -17.76 -6.62
N CYS A 143 -14.75 -17.23 -7.84
CA CYS A 143 -14.77 -18.01 -9.07
C CYS A 143 -13.39 -18.24 -9.72
N GLY A 144 -12.29 -17.99 -8.98
CA GLY A 144 -10.94 -18.40 -9.37
C GLY A 144 -10.17 -17.42 -10.28
N HIS A 145 -10.64 -16.19 -10.43
CA HIS A 145 -9.87 -15.15 -11.13
C HIS A 145 -8.87 -14.50 -10.19
N SER A 146 -7.57 -14.59 -10.51
CA SER A 146 -6.54 -13.82 -9.83
C SER A 146 -6.55 -12.37 -10.31
N MET A 147 -6.49 -11.42 -9.38
CA MET A 147 -6.45 -9.98 -9.65
C MET A 147 -5.29 -9.32 -8.91
N ILE A 148 -4.82 -8.21 -9.45
CA ILE A 148 -3.92 -7.29 -8.74
C ILE A 148 -4.79 -6.22 -8.08
N ALA A 149 -4.66 -6.08 -6.77
CA ALA A 149 -5.23 -4.99 -6.00
C ALA A 149 -4.14 -3.94 -5.71
N VAL A 150 -4.46 -2.66 -5.93
CA VAL A 150 -3.67 -1.54 -5.41
C VAL A 150 -4.50 -0.85 -4.34
N LEU A 151 -4.07 -1.00 -3.09
CA LEU A 151 -4.64 -0.28 -1.96
C LEU A 151 -3.93 1.05 -1.83
N SER A 152 -4.67 2.14 -1.89
CA SER A 152 -4.13 3.48 -1.70
C SER A 152 -4.67 4.05 -0.39
N LEU A 153 -3.79 4.30 0.56
CA LEU A 153 -4.11 5.03 1.79
C LEU A 153 -4.21 6.52 1.41
N MET A 154 -5.41 7.07 1.52
CA MET A 154 -5.73 8.43 1.08
C MET A 154 -5.43 9.43 2.19
N ASN A 155 -5.07 10.65 1.82
CA ASN A 155 -5.03 11.76 2.77
C ASN A 155 -6.43 12.03 3.33
N GLY A 156 -6.57 12.10 4.66
CA GLY A 156 -7.88 12.25 5.32
C GLY A 156 -8.55 10.91 5.69
N GLY A 157 -7.79 9.82 5.73
CA GLY A 157 -8.17 8.58 6.41
C GLY A 157 -8.97 7.57 5.59
N GLY A 158 -9.37 7.91 4.37
CA GLY A 158 -10.04 7.00 3.42
C GLY A 158 -9.10 5.99 2.76
N VAL A 159 -9.67 5.02 2.05
CA VAL A 159 -8.90 4.03 1.26
C VAL A 159 -9.50 3.86 -0.12
N GLU A 160 -8.67 3.87 -1.16
CA GLU A 160 -9.07 3.42 -2.49
C GLU A 160 -8.57 2.01 -2.75
N VAL A 161 -9.40 1.20 -3.42
CA VAL A 161 -8.99 -0.11 -3.93
C VAL A 161 -9.15 -0.10 -5.45
N ARG A 162 -8.02 -0.23 -6.15
CA ARG A 162 -8.00 -0.47 -7.60
C ARG A 162 -7.84 -1.95 -7.85
N LEU A 163 -8.73 -2.54 -8.62
CA LEU A 163 -8.62 -3.92 -9.08
C LEU A 163 -8.23 -3.94 -10.55
N LEU A 164 -7.20 -4.71 -10.86
CA LEU A 164 -6.82 -5.04 -12.22
C LEU A 164 -7.04 -6.54 -12.37
N LYS A 165 -8.00 -6.91 -13.21
CA LYS A 165 -8.17 -8.28 -13.68
C LYS A 165 -7.30 -8.42 -14.93
N PRO A 166 -6.13 -9.05 -14.84
CA PRO A 166 -5.20 -9.13 -15.94
C PRO A 166 -5.74 -10.03 -17.05
N GLY A 167 -5.40 -9.69 -18.29
CA GLY A 167 -5.73 -10.46 -19.47
C GLY A 167 -5.17 -9.77 -20.72
N PRO A 168 -4.98 -10.49 -21.83
CA PRO A 168 -4.65 -9.86 -23.11
C PRO A 168 -5.82 -9.02 -23.60
N GLU A 169 -5.56 -8.17 -24.61
CA GLU A 169 -6.62 -7.49 -25.35
C GLU A 169 -7.62 -8.54 -25.88
N PRO A 170 -8.92 -8.39 -25.61
CA PRO A 170 -9.90 -9.41 -25.97
C PRO A 170 -10.18 -9.41 -27.48
N ASP A 171 -10.26 -10.59 -28.07
CA ASP A 171 -10.89 -10.77 -29.38
C ASP A 171 -12.37 -10.41 -29.31
N ALA A 172 -12.97 -10.08 -30.46
CA ALA A 172 -14.35 -9.59 -30.54
C ALA A 172 -15.39 -10.55 -29.91
N ASP A 173 -15.12 -11.86 -29.97
CA ASP A 173 -15.95 -12.95 -29.46
C ASP A 173 -15.61 -13.38 -28.02
N THR A 174 -14.58 -12.79 -27.39
CA THR A 174 -14.21 -13.10 -26.01
C THR A 174 -15.40 -12.85 -25.08
N PRO A 175 -15.83 -13.85 -24.28
CA PRO A 175 -16.89 -13.70 -23.30
C PRO A 175 -16.59 -12.53 -22.37
N LYS A 176 -17.57 -11.66 -22.12
CA LYS A 176 -17.35 -10.45 -21.30
C LYS A 176 -16.86 -10.77 -19.88
N THR A 177 -17.27 -11.90 -19.34
CA THR A 177 -16.84 -12.43 -18.05
C THR A 177 -15.38 -12.90 -18.06
N GLU A 178 -14.76 -13.10 -19.21
CA GLU A 178 -13.36 -13.52 -19.37
C GLU A 178 -12.44 -12.38 -19.77
N ARG A 179 -13.01 -11.23 -20.17
CA ARG A 179 -12.23 -10.05 -20.56
C ARG A 179 -11.39 -9.52 -19.40
N PRO A 180 -10.24 -8.88 -19.69
CA PRO A 180 -9.51 -8.09 -18.72
C PRO A 180 -10.42 -6.99 -18.16
N GLY A 181 -10.06 -6.46 -17.00
CA GLY A 181 -10.92 -5.53 -16.31
C GLY A 181 -10.21 -4.58 -15.36
N PHE A 182 -10.89 -3.48 -15.08
CA PHE A 182 -10.43 -2.48 -14.14
C PHE A 182 -11.59 -2.01 -13.27
N GLY A 183 -11.35 -1.91 -11.97
CA GLY A 183 -12.30 -1.40 -10.99
C GLY A 183 -11.65 -0.42 -10.05
N LEU A 184 -12.40 0.62 -9.67
CA LEU A 184 -12.01 1.54 -8.62
C LEU A 184 -13.11 1.62 -7.58
N PHE A 185 -12.75 1.35 -6.33
CA PHE A 185 -13.60 1.54 -5.17
C PHE A 185 -13.05 2.67 -4.32
N VAL A 186 -13.93 3.53 -3.84
CA VAL A 186 -13.62 4.55 -2.83
C VAL A 186 -14.29 4.11 -1.55
N LEU A 187 -13.49 3.87 -0.51
CA LEU A 187 -13.93 3.27 0.75
C LEU A 187 -13.72 4.25 1.90
N GLU A 188 -14.75 4.39 2.72
CA GLU A 188 -14.76 5.22 3.91
C GLU A 188 -14.85 4.35 5.16
N ARG A 189 -14.24 4.80 6.25
CA ARG A 189 -14.33 4.09 7.53
C ARG A 189 -15.77 4.13 8.05
N GLN A 190 -16.32 2.97 8.35
CA GLN A 190 -17.68 2.79 8.85
C GLN A 190 -17.73 1.65 9.87
N ARG A 191 -18.79 1.58 10.67
CA ARG A 191 -19.03 0.41 11.51
C ARG A 191 -19.44 -0.76 10.61
N LYS A 192 -18.94 -1.96 10.89
CA LYS A 192 -19.23 -3.18 10.10
C LYS A 192 -20.72 -3.46 9.93
N VAL A 193 -21.54 -3.12 10.93
CA VAL A 193 -23.01 -3.28 10.88
C VAL A 193 -23.67 -2.37 9.84
N ASP A 194 -23.08 -1.20 9.57
CA ASP A 194 -23.56 -0.26 8.56
C ASP A 194 -23.05 -0.68 7.15
N CYS A 195 -22.02 -1.52 7.10
CA CYS A 195 -21.46 -2.13 5.90
C CYS A 195 -22.10 -3.47 5.51
N ALA A 196 -23.10 -3.95 6.25
CA ALA A 196 -23.55 -5.33 6.17
C ALA A 196 -23.98 -5.74 4.74
N PHE A 197 -23.54 -6.95 4.36
CA PHE A 197 -23.90 -7.67 3.15
C PHE A 197 -24.54 -9.01 3.54
#